data_AF-A0A4U5M0A3-F1
#
_entry.id   AF-A0A4U5M0A3-F1
#
_cell.length_a   1.000
_cell.length_b   1.000
_cell.length_c   1.000
_cell.angle_alpha   90.00
_cell.angle_beta   90.00
_cell.angle_gamma   90.00
#
_symmetry.space_group_name_H-M   'P 1'
#
loop_
_entity.id
_entity.type
_entity.pdbx_description
1 polymer ?
#
loop_
_entity_poly.entity_id
_entity_poly.type
_entity_poly.pdbx_seq_one_letter_code
_entity_poly.pdbx_strand_id
1 'polypeptide(L)'
;MSSIHRYFSHKLHGNQHLTLLTVKVIFDAFFALVAWIYSVLMILKLEGQITSNEYAFLLGNLTFSLELSMGVLSVFIALDRLLSMRRPFEYGQIYSPIILKLALCSMFFAFLTAFTVYYITRKADISQGYMFYQFADYTAQTYVHLTMSTAFLLNILITFVVIFDFRRFMTTGVQSYMVTYVKKLAFANRIVRYQMVADLVTLIVPNLAIPVLKYGFGFDLVARVGPITPPLFSLYVAFCAMLFRFVAAKK
;
A
#
# COMPACT_ATOMS: atom_id res chain seq x y z
N MET A 1 -15.23 34.50 -22.75
CA MET A 1 -13.99 33.92 -22.18
C MET A 1 -14.21 32.88 -21.07
N SER A 2 -15.40 32.70 -20.50
CA SER A 2 -15.61 31.73 -19.40
C SER A 2 -15.69 30.24 -19.83
N SER A 3 -15.97 29.94 -21.10
CA SER A 3 -16.09 28.54 -21.57
C SER A 3 -14.76 27.82 -21.80
N ILE A 4 -13.69 28.54 -22.15
CA ILE A 4 -12.36 27.94 -22.39
C ILE A 4 -11.69 27.55 -21.06
N HIS A 5 -11.89 28.35 -20.01
CA HIS A 5 -11.39 28.03 -18.67
C HIS A 5 -12.10 26.82 -18.07
N ARG A 6 -13.42 26.65 -18.33
CA ARG A 6 -14.15 25.43 -17.96
C ARG A 6 -13.64 24.21 -18.71
N TYR A 7 -13.28 24.32 -19.98
CA TYR A 7 -12.79 23.19 -20.77
C TYR A 7 -11.38 22.74 -20.33
N PHE A 8 -10.48 23.68 -20.02
CA PHE A 8 -9.15 23.35 -19.49
C PHE A 8 -9.19 22.81 -18.06
N SER A 9 -10.08 23.36 -17.21
CA SER A 9 -10.37 22.79 -15.89
C SER A 9 -10.86 21.34 -16.02
N HIS A 10 -11.76 21.05 -16.96
CA HIS A 10 -12.29 19.70 -17.17
C HIS A 10 -11.23 18.67 -17.60
N LYS A 11 -10.19 19.09 -18.34
CA LYS A 11 -9.11 18.21 -18.80
C LYS A 11 -8.08 17.94 -17.69
N LEU A 12 -7.89 18.89 -16.75
CA LEU A 12 -7.04 18.71 -15.57
C LEU A 12 -7.71 17.83 -14.50
N HIS A 13 -9.04 17.92 -14.33
CA HIS A 13 -9.81 17.12 -13.36
C HIS A 13 -9.80 15.61 -13.68
N GLY A 14 -9.62 15.22 -14.94
CA GLY A 14 -9.50 13.81 -15.33
C GLY A 14 -8.27 13.09 -14.77
N ASN A 15 -7.23 13.84 -14.36
CA ASN A 15 -5.97 13.28 -13.86
C ASN A 15 -5.89 13.20 -12.33
N GLN A 16 -6.82 13.80 -11.59
CA GLN A 16 -6.73 13.86 -10.13
C GLN A 16 -6.84 12.47 -9.47
N HIS A 17 -7.69 11.59 -10.01
CA HIS A 17 -7.76 10.17 -9.57
C HIS A 17 -6.44 9.42 -9.77
N LEU A 18 -5.64 9.84 -10.74
CA LEU A 18 -4.34 9.23 -11.01
C LEU A 18 -3.26 9.78 -10.09
N THR A 19 -3.46 10.94 -9.44
CA THR A 19 -2.44 11.54 -8.57
C THR A 19 -2.14 10.67 -7.38
N LEU A 20 -3.15 10.24 -6.61
CA LEU A 20 -2.93 9.40 -5.43
C LEU A 20 -2.35 8.03 -5.79
N LEU A 21 -2.79 7.48 -6.93
CA LEU A 21 -2.25 6.25 -7.48
C LEU A 21 -0.78 6.40 -7.92
N THR A 22 -0.42 7.55 -8.52
CA THR A 22 0.96 7.86 -8.90
C THR A 22 1.84 8.01 -7.66
N VAL A 23 1.33 8.68 -6.61
CA VAL A 23 2.00 8.75 -5.30
C VAL A 23 2.25 7.34 -4.76
N LYS A 24 1.26 6.44 -4.82
CA LYS A 24 1.45 5.04 -4.43
C LYS A 24 2.54 4.35 -5.24
N VAL A 25 2.53 4.47 -6.56
CA VAL A 25 3.54 3.82 -7.42
C VAL A 25 4.94 4.33 -7.10
N ILE A 26 5.12 5.64 -6.93
CA ILE A 26 6.41 6.23 -6.54
C ILE A 26 6.84 5.72 -5.17
N PHE A 27 5.91 5.66 -4.21
CA PHE A 27 6.19 5.23 -2.85
C PHE A 27 6.50 3.73 -2.76
N ASP A 28 5.76 2.89 -3.48
CA ASP A 28 6.00 1.44 -3.60
C ASP A 28 7.38 1.18 -4.26
N ALA A 29 7.77 1.98 -5.27
CA ALA A 29 9.09 1.90 -5.89
C ALA A 29 10.22 2.31 -4.93
N PHE A 30 10.01 3.38 -4.17
CA PHE A 30 10.96 3.82 -3.14
C PHE A 30 11.11 2.76 -2.04
N PHE A 31 10.00 2.20 -1.55
CA PHE A 31 10.01 1.11 -0.58
C PHE A 31 10.74 -0.11 -1.13
N ALA A 32 10.47 -0.54 -2.36
CA ALA A 32 11.13 -1.69 -2.98
C ALA A 32 12.65 -1.50 -3.08
N LEU A 33 13.11 -0.29 -3.42
CA LEU A 33 14.54 0.04 -3.46
C LEU A 33 15.17 -0.06 -2.06
N VAL A 34 14.52 0.50 -1.04
CA VAL A 34 15.00 0.44 0.35
C VAL A 34 15.03 -1.01 0.85
N ALA A 35 13.97 -1.77 0.61
CA ALA A 35 13.87 -3.18 1.01
C ALA A 35 14.93 -4.05 0.31
N TRP A 36 15.23 -3.76 -0.96
CA TRP A 36 16.30 -4.43 -1.69
C TRP A 36 17.68 -4.13 -1.08
N ILE A 37 17.98 -2.86 -0.79
CA ILE A 37 19.25 -2.48 -0.12
C ILE A 37 19.37 -3.15 1.24
N TYR A 38 18.28 -3.15 2.04
CA TYR A 38 18.24 -3.83 3.33
C TYR A 38 18.52 -5.33 3.18
N SER A 39 17.89 -5.99 2.21
CA SER A 39 18.08 -7.42 1.96
C SER A 39 19.54 -7.75 1.56
N VAL A 40 20.15 -6.96 0.68
CA VAL A 40 21.57 -7.11 0.30
C VAL A 40 22.48 -6.94 1.51
N LEU A 41 22.22 -5.92 2.34
CA LEU A 41 23.00 -5.69 3.55
C LEU A 41 22.90 -6.87 4.54
N MET A 42 21.71 -7.45 4.69
CA MET A 42 21.51 -8.61 5.55
C MET A 42 22.25 -9.85 5.04
N ILE A 43 22.31 -10.06 3.72
CA ILE A 43 23.10 -11.15 3.10
C ILE A 43 24.60 -10.92 3.36
N LEU A 44 25.11 -9.73 3.09
CA LEU A 44 26.53 -9.40 3.34
C LEU A 44 26.90 -9.55 4.83
N LYS A 45 25.98 -9.25 5.72
CA LYS A 45 26.15 -9.46 7.16
C LYS A 45 26.19 -10.96 7.51
N LEU A 46 25.33 -11.78 6.91
CA LEU A 46 25.33 -13.24 7.09
C LEU A 46 26.64 -13.87 6.61
N GLU A 47 27.25 -13.34 5.55
CA GLU A 47 28.56 -13.75 5.06
C GLU A 47 29.74 -13.23 5.93
N GLY A 48 29.47 -12.40 6.94
CA GLY A 48 30.48 -11.82 7.80
C GLY A 48 31.28 -10.67 7.18
N GLN A 49 30.87 -10.15 6.02
CA GLN A 49 31.55 -9.02 5.36
C GLN A 49 31.28 -7.68 6.05
N ILE A 50 30.13 -7.53 6.70
CA ILE A 50 29.72 -6.30 7.39
C ILE A 50 29.48 -6.61 8.87
N THR A 51 30.24 -5.96 9.75
CA THR A 51 30.10 -6.10 11.21
C THR A 51 29.26 -5.00 11.86
N SER A 52 29.04 -3.88 11.16
CA SER A 52 28.30 -2.75 11.73
C SER A 52 26.79 -3.05 11.82
N ASN A 53 26.32 -3.20 13.06
CA ASN A 53 24.92 -3.40 13.38
C ASN A 53 24.07 -2.13 13.16
N GLU A 54 24.69 -0.96 13.08
CA GLU A 54 23.98 0.32 13.02
C GLU A 54 23.30 0.54 11.68
N TYR A 55 23.99 0.23 10.58
CA TYR A 55 23.41 0.34 9.23
C TYR A 55 22.26 -0.64 9.03
N ALA A 56 22.39 -1.87 9.56
CA ALA A 56 21.35 -2.88 9.50
C ALA A 56 20.11 -2.45 10.29
N PHE A 57 20.31 -1.86 11.47
CA PHE A 57 19.23 -1.30 12.25
C PHE A 57 18.54 -0.13 11.54
N LEU A 58 19.30 0.84 11.03
CA LEU A 58 18.74 2.04 10.41
C LEU A 58 17.94 1.71 9.14
N LEU A 59 18.47 0.84 8.27
CA LEU A 59 17.79 0.39 7.06
C LEU A 59 16.59 -0.49 7.37
N GLY A 60 16.69 -1.36 8.38
CA GLY A 60 15.55 -2.12 8.88
C GLY A 60 14.44 -1.20 9.38
N ASN A 61 14.77 -0.26 10.26
CA ASN A 61 13.82 0.71 10.80
C ASN A 61 13.14 1.51 9.68
N LEU A 62 13.91 2.00 8.72
CA LEU A 62 13.38 2.68 7.54
C LEU A 62 12.41 1.79 6.75
N THR A 63 12.77 0.53 6.48
CA THR A 63 11.94 -0.43 5.75
C THR A 63 10.61 -0.69 6.46
N PHE A 64 10.63 -1.08 7.73
CA PHE A 64 9.41 -1.39 8.49
C PHE A 64 8.53 -0.15 8.75
N SER A 65 9.13 1.03 8.89
CA SER A 65 8.38 2.28 9.03
C SER A 65 7.68 2.68 7.73
N LEU A 66 8.35 2.53 6.58
CA LEU A 66 7.74 2.72 5.26
C LEU A 66 6.61 1.72 5.01
N GLU A 67 6.77 0.47 5.46
CA GLU A 67 5.75 -0.57 5.35
C GLU A 67 4.44 -0.18 6.04
N LEU A 68 4.51 0.37 7.26
CA LEU A 68 3.32 0.90 7.95
C LEU A 68 2.67 2.03 7.14
N SER A 69 3.46 2.98 6.63
CA SER A 69 2.95 4.08 5.81
C SER A 69 2.28 3.60 4.52
N MET A 70 2.76 2.51 3.91
CA MET A 70 2.09 1.88 2.76
C MET A 70 0.71 1.32 3.14
N GLY A 71 0.59 0.71 4.32
CA GLY A 71 -0.70 0.26 4.85
C GLY A 71 -1.70 1.40 4.98
N VAL A 72 -1.27 2.52 5.57
CA VAL A 72 -2.08 3.75 5.70
C VAL A 72 -2.47 4.31 4.32
N LEU A 73 -1.53 4.44 3.39
CA LEU A 73 -1.80 4.92 2.04
C LEU A 73 -2.84 4.05 1.33
N SER A 74 -2.76 2.73 1.50
CA SER A 74 -3.69 1.78 0.88
C SER A 74 -5.13 2.00 1.35
N VAL A 75 -5.34 2.30 2.64
CA VAL A 75 -6.66 2.68 3.18
C VAL A 75 -7.18 3.96 2.52
N PHE A 76 -6.35 4.99 2.40
CA PHE A 76 -6.74 6.24 1.75
C PHE A 76 -7.09 6.07 0.28
N ILE A 77 -6.41 5.17 -0.44
CA ILE A 77 -6.74 4.85 -1.84
C ILE A 77 -8.09 4.16 -1.94
N ALA A 78 -8.43 3.28 -1.01
CA ALA A 78 -9.76 2.68 -0.98
C ALA A 78 -10.85 3.71 -0.66
N LEU A 79 -10.59 4.64 0.27
CA LEU A 79 -11.49 5.75 0.57
C LEU A 79 -11.66 6.71 -0.61
N ASP A 80 -10.57 7.06 -1.29
CA ASP A 80 -10.56 7.88 -2.50
C ASP A 80 -11.45 7.28 -3.58
N ARG A 81 -11.31 5.97 -3.81
CA ARG A 81 -12.14 5.19 -4.73
C ARG A 81 -13.61 5.19 -4.30
N LEU A 82 -13.90 4.96 -3.02
CA LEU A 82 -15.27 4.98 -2.51
C LEU A 82 -15.95 6.33 -2.75
N LEU A 83 -15.25 7.43 -2.44
CA LEU A 83 -15.78 8.78 -2.60
C LEU A 83 -15.94 9.16 -4.08
N SER A 84 -15.02 8.74 -4.95
CA SER A 84 -15.15 8.93 -6.39
C SER A 84 -16.41 8.28 -6.98
N MET A 85 -16.78 7.10 -6.46
CA MET A 85 -17.95 6.36 -6.94
C MET A 85 -19.25 6.91 -6.35
N ARG A 86 -19.26 7.29 -5.07
CA ARG A 86 -20.47 7.81 -4.40
C ARG A 86 -20.81 9.23 -4.85
N ARG A 87 -19.81 10.08 -5.10
CA ARG A 87 -20.01 11.52 -5.36
C ARG A 87 -19.09 12.04 -6.47
N PRO A 88 -19.25 11.59 -7.73
CA PRO A 88 -18.33 11.92 -8.81
C PRO A 88 -18.21 13.44 -9.09
N PHE A 89 -19.29 14.21 -8.90
CA PHE A 89 -19.29 15.66 -9.14
C PHE A 89 -18.55 16.45 -8.05
N GLU A 90 -18.84 16.20 -6.78
CA GLU A 90 -18.19 16.87 -5.65
C GLU A 90 -16.73 16.41 -5.48
N TYR A 91 -16.43 15.18 -5.90
CA TYR A 91 -15.13 14.57 -5.69
C TYR A 91 -13.99 15.36 -6.32
N GLY A 92 -14.09 15.70 -7.61
CA GLY A 92 -12.98 16.35 -8.33
C GLY A 92 -12.68 17.76 -7.82
N GLN A 93 -13.69 18.46 -7.33
CA GLN A 93 -13.55 19.85 -6.90
C GLN A 93 -13.11 19.97 -5.45
N ILE A 94 -13.68 19.17 -4.55
CA ILE A 94 -13.57 19.36 -3.10
C ILE A 94 -12.79 18.21 -2.47
N TYR A 95 -13.21 16.96 -2.69
CA TYR A 95 -12.69 15.85 -1.89
C TYR A 95 -11.32 15.37 -2.32
N SER A 96 -11.01 15.32 -3.62
CA SER A 96 -9.72 14.83 -4.12
C SER A 96 -8.50 15.52 -3.49
N PRO A 97 -8.40 16.87 -3.47
CA PRO A 97 -7.25 17.53 -2.84
C PRO A 97 -7.22 17.35 -1.32
N ILE A 98 -8.38 17.23 -0.66
CA ILE A 98 -8.47 17.00 0.79
C ILE A 98 -7.95 15.60 1.13
N ILE A 99 -8.42 14.57 0.42
CA ILE A 99 -8.00 13.17 0.64
C ILE A 99 -6.50 13.03 0.38
N LEU A 100 -5.98 13.63 -0.69
CA LEU A 100 -4.55 13.58 -0.99
C LEU A 100 -3.72 14.20 0.15
N LYS A 101 -4.10 15.38 0.64
CA LYS A 101 -3.41 16.03 1.77
C LYS A 101 -3.47 15.19 3.03
N LEU A 102 -4.67 14.69 3.38
CA LEU A 102 -4.85 13.81 4.54
C LEU A 102 -4.01 12.54 4.42
N ALA A 103 -4.00 11.90 3.25
CA ALA A 103 -3.20 10.70 3.00
C ALA A 103 -1.71 10.97 3.22
N LEU A 104 -1.17 12.03 2.62
CA LEU A 104 0.24 12.40 2.77
C LEU A 104 0.60 12.73 4.24
N CYS A 105 -0.24 13.52 4.93
CA CYS A 105 -0.03 13.84 6.34
C CYS A 105 -0.08 12.59 7.23
N SER A 106 -1.08 11.73 7.06
CA SER A 106 -1.22 10.50 7.83
C SER A 106 -0.09 9.51 7.54
N MET A 107 0.34 9.37 6.28
CA MET A 107 1.50 8.55 5.93
C MET A 107 2.78 9.02 6.62
N PHE A 108 3.03 10.33 6.59
CA PHE A 108 4.21 10.93 7.20
C PHE A 108 4.18 10.78 8.72
N PHE A 109 3.02 11.01 9.34
CA PHE A 109 2.85 10.82 10.78
C PHE A 109 3.03 9.34 11.19
N ALA A 110 2.47 8.40 10.44
CA ALA A 110 2.66 6.97 10.67
C ALA A 110 4.13 6.56 10.52
N PHE A 111 4.82 7.10 9.51
CA PHE A 111 6.25 6.89 9.29
C PHE A 111 7.06 7.35 10.51
N LEU A 112 6.90 8.63 10.91
CA LEU A 112 7.63 9.20 12.03
C LEU A 112 7.35 8.43 13.33
N THR A 113 6.07 8.11 13.58
CA THR A 113 5.68 7.37 14.78
C THR A 113 6.36 6.00 14.84
N ALA A 114 6.28 5.21 13.76
CA ALA A 114 6.94 3.90 13.70
C ALA A 114 8.46 4.04 13.83
N PHE A 115 9.05 5.00 13.11
CA PHE A 115 10.49 5.22 13.11
C PHE A 115 11.01 5.58 14.49
N THR A 116 10.33 6.49 15.19
CA THR A 116 10.65 6.91 16.55
C THR A 116 10.45 5.78 17.55
N VAL A 117 9.36 5.01 17.46
CA VAL A 117 9.10 3.85 18.33
C VAL A 117 10.23 2.83 18.19
N TYR A 118 10.62 2.47 16.97
CA TYR A 118 11.73 1.54 16.74
C TYR A 118 13.08 2.11 17.19
N TYR A 119 13.31 3.41 17.00
CA TYR A 119 14.54 4.07 17.44
C TYR A 119 14.70 4.04 18.96
N ILE A 120 13.64 4.35 19.70
CA ILE A 120 13.64 4.37 21.18
C ILE A 120 13.70 2.95 21.75
N THR A 121 13.07 1.98 21.09
CA THR A 121 13.03 0.57 21.53
C THR A 121 14.19 -0.27 20.99
N ARG A 122 15.26 0.37 20.51
CA ARG A 122 16.49 -0.30 20.08
C ARG A 122 17.15 -1.00 21.26
N LYS A 123 17.57 -2.25 21.06
CA LYS A 123 18.37 -3.00 22.04
C LYS A 123 19.85 -2.61 21.90
N ALA A 124 20.51 -2.36 23.03
CA ALA A 124 21.94 -2.02 23.07
C ALA A 124 22.83 -3.23 22.75
N ASP A 125 22.50 -4.39 23.33
CA ASP A 125 23.24 -5.64 23.11
C ASP A 125 22.67 -6.43 21.93
N ILE A 126 23.25 -6.19 20.75
CA ILE A 126 22.86 -6.85 19.52
C ILE A 126 23.68 -8.13 19.40
N SER A 127 23.10 -9.26 19.81
CA SER A 127 23.58 -10.60 19.39
C SER A 127 23.65 -10.67 17.85
N GLN A 128 24.40 -11.60 17.26
CA GLN A 128 24.60 -11.77 15.80
C GLN A 128 23.34 -12.16 15.01
N GLY A 129 22.21 -11.54 15.34
CA GLY A 129 20.93 -11.72 14.71
C GLY A 129 20.86 -11.16 13.31
N TYR A 130 20.13 -11.89 12.47
CA TYR A 130 19.81 -11.54 11.09
C TYR A 130 18.36 -11.06 10.94
N MET A 131 17.55 -11.11 11.99
CA MET A 131 16.16 -10.68 11.95
C MET A 131 15.99 -9.32 12.62
N PHE A 132 15.15 -8.45 12.06
CA PHE A 132 14.94 -7.11 12.60
C PHE A 132 14.47 -7.08 14.07
N TYR A 133 13.67 -8.07 14.49
CA TYR A 133 13.21 -8.19 15.89
C TYR A 133 14.33 -8.44 16.91
N GLN A 134 15.54 -8.78 16.44
CA GLN A 134 16.70 -8.93 17.30
C GLN A 134 17.36 -7.57 17.59
N PHE A 135 17.12 -6.57 16.75
CA PHE A 135 17.64 -5.20 16.92
C PHE A 135 16.65 -4.30 17.67
N ALA A 136 15.34 -4.56 17.56
CA ALA A 136 14.29 -3.81 18.25
C ALA A 136 13.60 -4.66 19.34
N ASP A 137 12.82 -4.03 20.20
CA ASP A 137 11.90 -4.73 21.10
C ASP A 137 10.83 -5.48 20.28
N TYR A 138 10.72 -6.78 20.54
CA TYR A 138 9.73 -7.66 19.92
C TYR A 138 8.30 -7.19 20.19
N THR A 139 8.06 -6.64 21.39
CA THR A 139 6.77 -6.12 21.81
C THR A 139 6.37 -4.91 20.97
N ALA A 140 7.28 -3.95 20.81
CA ALA A 140 7.06 -2.76 19.98
C ALA A 140 6.79 -3.14 18.52
N GLN A 141 7.59 -4.06 17.97
CA GLN A 141 7.37 -4.57 16.61
C GLN A 141 6.01 -5.26 16.46
N THR A 142 5.59 -6.05 17.46
CA THR A 142 4.29 -6.72 17.43
C THR A 142 3.14 -5.71 17.39
N TYR A 143 3.20 -4.63 18.17
CA TYR A 143 2.17 -3.59 18.15
C TYR A 143 2.11 -2.82 16.84
N VAL A 144 3.27 -2.47 16.27
CA VAL A 144 3.33 -1.83 14.94
C VAL A 144 2.76 -2.75 13.87
N HIS A 145 3.14 -4.03 13.90
CA HIS A 145 2.64 -5.02 12.94
C HIS A 145 1.15 -5.29 13.11
N LEU A 146 0.61 -5.28 14.33
CA LEU A 146 -0.83 -5.40 14.59
C LEU A 146 -1.60 -4.19 14.04
N THR A 147 -1.04 -2.99 14.20
CA THR A 147 -1.61 -1.75 13.65
C THR A 147 -1.64 -1.80 12.12
N MET A 148 -0.56 -2.26 11.50
CA MET A 148 -0.47 -2.49 10.07
C MET A 148 -1.52 -3.51 9.60
N SER A 149 -1.59 -4.68 10.25
CA SER A 149 -2.59 -5.71 9.93
C SER A 149 -4.02 -5.18 10.06
N THR A 150 -4.30 -4.34 11.05
CA THR A 150 -5.60 -3.67 11.23
C THR A 150 -5.89 -2.72 10.06
N ALA A 151 -4.92 -1.92 9.62
CA ALA A 151 -5.07 -1.05 8.45
C ALA A 151 -5.37 -1.86 7.17
N PHE A 152 -4.69 -3.00 6.97
CA PHE A 152 -4.99 -3.90 5.85
C PHE A 152 -6.41 -4.51 5.94
N LEU A 153 -6.85 -4.92 7.13
CA LEU A 153 -8.22 -5.41 7.34
C LEU A 153 -9.26 -4.34 7.02
N LEU A 154 -9.05 -3.10 7.48
CA LEU A 154 -9.92 -1.98 7.13
C LEU A 154 -9.96 -1.72 5.63
N ASN A 155 -8.81 -1.80 4.94
CA ASN A 155 -8.73 -1.66 3.50
C ASN A 155 -9.60 -2.71 2.77
N ILE A 156 -9.60 -3.96 3.23
CA ILE A 156 -10.47 -5.03 2.69
C ILE A 156 -11.93 -4.67 2.87
N LEU A 157 -12.34 -4.27 4.09
CA LEU A 157 -13.73 -3.95 4.39
C LEU A 157 -14.23 -2.79 3.52
N ILE A 158 -13.43 -1.73 3.40
CA ILE A 158 -13.75 -0.59 2.51
C ILE A 158 -13.85 -1.07 1.07
N THR A 159 -12.93 -1.93 0.62
CA THR A 159 -12.94 -2.50 -0.73
C THR A 159 -14.22 -3.30 -1.01
N PHE A 160 -14.69 -4.11 -0.06
CA PHE A 160 -15.97 -4.82 -0.21
C PHE A 160 -17.15 -3.86 -0.34
N VAL A 161 -17.18 -2.81 0.49
CA VAL A 161 -18.21 -1.74 0.40
C VAL A 161 -18.16 -1.07 -0.98
N VAL A 162 -16.96 -0.74 -1.48
CA VAL A 162 -16.76 -0.17 -2.82
C VAL A 162 -17.30 -1.09 -3.91
N ILE A 163 -16.99 -2.40 -3.84
CA ILE A 163 -17.48 -3.37 -4.84
C ILE A 163 -19.00 -3.47 -4.81
N PHE A 164 -19.61 -3.45 -3.62
CA PHE A 164 -21.06 -3.52 -3.46
C PHE A 164 -21.74 -2.27 -4.03
N ASP A 165 -21.27 -1.08 -3.65
CA ASP A 165 -21.78 0.19 -4.17
C ASP A 165 -21.58 0.30 -5.67
N PHE A 166 -20.45 -0.19 -6.19
CA PHE A 166 -20.18 -0.21 -7.62
C PHE A 166 -21.15 -1.11 -8.39
N ARG A 167 -21.46 -2.31 -7.87
CA ARG A 167 -22.45 -3.20 -8.47
C ARG A 167 -23.82 -2.52 -8.53
N ARG A 168 -24.23 -1.89 -7.42
CA ARG A 168 -25.49 -1.13 -7.34
C ARG A 168 -25.52 0.03 -8.34
N PHE A 169 -24.43 0.78 -8.45
CA PHE A 169 -24.31 1.87 -9.42
C PHE A 169 -24.46 1.37 -10.87
N MET A 170 -23.82 0.25 -11.21
CA MET A 170 -23.93 -0.34 -12.55
C MET A 170 -25.33 -0.87 -12.86
N THR A 171 -26.05 -1.41 -11.87
CA THR A 171 -27.42 -1.92 -12.08
C THR A 171 -28.44 -0.80 -12.20
N THR A 172 -28.26 0.32 -11.50
CA THR A 172 -29.26 1.40 -11.42
C THR A 172 -28.95 2.59 -12.35
N GLY A 173 -27.69 2.87 -12.65
CA GLY A 173 -27.24 4.13 -13.27
C GLY A 173 -26.95 4.11 -14.77
N VAL A 174 -27.02 2.95 -15.44
CA VAL A 174 -26.65 2.83 -16.88
C VAL A 174 -27.76 3.36 -17.81
N GLN A 175 -28.96 3.62 -17.31
CA GLN A 175 -30.13 3.79 -18.17
C GLN A 175 -30.34 5.18 -18.78
N SER A 176 -29.61 6.25 -18.42
CA SER A 176 -30.07 7.58 -18.87
C SER A 176 -29.10 8.55 -19.55
N TYR A 177 -27.83 8.81 -19.17
CA TYR A 177 -27.19 10.02 -19.75
C TYR A 177 -25.69 10.09 -20.14
N MET A 178 -24.82 9.07 -20.02
CA MET A 178 -23.43 9.21 -20.55
C MET A 178 -22.72 7.91 -20.97
N VAL A 179 -23.03 7.36 -22.14
CA VAL A 179 -22.41 6.14 -22.67
C VAL A 179 -20.88 6.22 -22.76
N THR A 180 -20.31 7.35 -23.20
CA THR A 180 -18.86 7.51 -23.40
C THR A 180 -18.08 7.65 -22.09
N TYR A 181 -18.64 8.39 -21.12
CA TYR A 181 -18.04 8.52 -19.78
C TYR A 181 -18.11 7.18 -19.03
N VAL A 182 -19.25 6.48 -19.14
CA VAL A 182 -19.45 5.16 -18.54
C VAL A 182 -18.46 4.13 -19.07
N LYS A 183 -18.11 4.14 -20.37
CA LYS A 183 -17.07 3.23 -20.92
C LYS A 183 -15.69 3.46 -20.31
N LYS A 184 -15.24 4.72 -20.19
CA LYS A 184 -13.95 5.04 -19.55
C LYS A 184 -13.95 4.70 -18.06
N LEU A 185 -15.05 4.99 -17.38
CA LEU A 185 -15.24 4.68 -15.95
C LEU A 185 -15.23 3.16 -15.71
N ALA A 186 -15.95 2.39 -16.53
CA ALA A 186 -16.00 0.93 -16.44
C ALA A 186 -14.61 0.29 -16.66
N PHE A 187 -13.80 0.84 -17.57
CA PHE A 187 -12.44 0.40 -17.80
C PHE A 187 -11.53 0.68 -16.60
N ALA A 188 -11.55 1.91 -16.06
CA ALA A 188 -10.80 2.25 -14.85
C ALA A 188 -11.21 1.35 -13.67
N ASN A 189 -12.50 1.11 -13.50
CA ASN A 189 -13.02 0.25 -12.44
C ASN A 189 -12.62 -1.22 -12.63
N ARG A 190 -12.41 -1.70 -13.86
CA ARG A 190 -11.87 -3.04 -14.12
C ARG A 190 -10.41 -3.15 -13.67
N ILE A 191 -9.57 -2.16 -13.98
CA ILE A 191 -8.17 -2.11 -13.50
C ILE A 191 -8.14 -2.13 -11.97
N VAL A 192 -8.94 -1.24 -11.36
CA VAL A 192 -9.06 -1.13 -9.91
C VAL A 192 -9.47 -2.45 -9.28
N ARG A 193 -10.44 -3.17 -9.87
CA ARG A 193 -10.86 -4.48 -9.39
C ARG A 193 -9.73 -5.50 -9.43
N TYR A 194 -8.96 -5.57 -10.51
CA TYR A 194 -7.83 -6.49 -10.57
C TYR A 194 -6.72 -6.12 -9.58
N GLN A 195 -6.45 -4.83 -9.40
CA GLN A 195 -5.49 -4.37 -8.41
C GLN A 195 -5.95 -4.73 -6.99
N MET A 196 -7.24 -4.60 -6.68
CA MET A 196 -7.82 -5.01 -5.39
C MET A 196 -7.70 -6.52 -5.15
N VAL A 197 -7.92 -7.35 -6.18
CA VAL A 197 -7.74 -8.80 -6.07
C VAL A 197 -6.25 -9.13 -5.87
N ALA A 198 -5.36 -8.43 -6.57
CA ALA A 198 -3.92 -8.59 -6.38
C ALA A 198 -3.50 -8.20 -4.96
N ASP A 199 -3.95 -7.04 -4.45
CA ASP A 199 -3.73 -6.60 -3.06
C ASP A 199 -4.16 -7.69 -2.07
N LEU A 200 -5.36 -8.25 -2.27
CA LEU A 200 -5.91 -9.30 -1.42
C LEU A 200 -5.02 -10.55 -1.42
N VAL A 201 -4.67 -11.06 -2.59
CA VAL A 201 -3.95 -12.34 -2.73
C VAL A 201 -2.48 -12.23 -2.32
N THR A 202 -1.82 -11.11 -2.64
CA THR A 202 -0.37 -10.98 -2.48
C THR A 202 0.04 -10.31 -1.18
N LEU A 203 -0.77 -9.40 -0.63
CA LEU A 203 -0.42 -8.65 0.57
C LEU A 203 -1.20 -9.14 1.78
N ILE A 204 -2.52 -9.20 1.67
CA ILE A 204 -3.39 -9.49 2.80
C ILE A 204 -3.33 -10.96 3.21
N VAL A 205 -3.58 -11.87 2.26
CA VAL A 205 -3.66 -13.30 2.57
C VAL A 205 -2.36 -13.80 3.20
N PRO A 206 -1.15 -13.48 2.69
CA PRO A 206 0.09 -13.95 3.29
C PRO A 206 0.34 -13.33 4.68
N ASN A 207 0.06 -12.04 4.87
CA ASN A 207 0.22 -11.37 6.16
C ASN A 207 -0.75 -11.87 7.23
N LEU A 208 -1.94 -12.37 6.85
CA LEU A 208 -2.86 -13.04 7.77
C LEU A 208 -2.52 -14.52 7.96
N ALA A 209 -2.04 -15.19 6.92
CA ALA A 209 -1.68 -16.60 6.98
C ALA A 209 -0.50 -16.85 7.92
N ILE A 210 0.51 -15.98 7.94
CA ILE A 210 1.68 -16.12 8.83
C ILE A 210 1.28 -16.24 10.32
N PRO A 211 0.54 -15.29 10.93
CA PRO A 211 0.14 -15.40 12.32
C PRO A 211 -0.84 -16.55 12.56
N VAL A 212 -1.75 -16.84 11.62
CA VAL A 212 -2.69 -17.96 11.77
C VAL A 212 -1.95 -19.31 11.77
N LEU A 213 -0.98 -19.50 10.88
CA LEU A 213 -0.14 -20.70 10.84
C LEU A 213 0.72 -20.82 12.10
N LYS A 214 1.32 -19.71 12.54
CA LYS A 214 2.17 -19.69 13.74
C LYS A 214 1.39 -19.96 15.02
N TYR A 215 0.34 -19.19 15.29
CA TYR A 215 -0.40 -19.26 16.56
C TYR A 215 -1.51 -20.33 16.55
N GLY A 216 -2.11 -20.61 15.39
CA GLY A 216 -3.17 -21.62 15.26
C GLY A 216 -2.65 -23.04 15.08
N PHE A 217 -1.57 -23.21 14.28
CA PHE A 217 -1.06 -24.54 13.92
C PHE A 217 0.35 -24.83 14.49
N GLY A 218 0.98 -23.87 15.19
CA GLY A 218 2.34 -24.02 15.70
C GLY A 218 3.41 -24.05 14.60
N PHE A 219 3.07 -23.68 13.37
CA PHE A 219 3.98 -23.75 12.23
C PHE A 219 4.63 -22.39 11.98
N ASP A 220 5.89 -22.23 12.40
CA ASP A 220 6.66 -21.00 12.15
C ASP A 220 7.23 -20.99 10.71
N LEU A 221 6.39 -20.55 9.78
CA LEU A 221 6.72 -20.43 8.36
C LEU A 221 7.91 -19.49 8.13
N VAL A 222 7.98 -18.39 8.89
CA VAL A 222 9.04 -17.38 8.77
C VAL A 222 10.38 -17.94 9.24
N ALA A 223 10.40 -18.75 10.30
CA ALA A 223 11.62 -19.40 10.76
C ALA A 223 12.18 -20.42 9.76
N ARG A 224 11.33 -21.08 8.96
CA ARG A 224 11.75 -22.12 8.01
C ARG A 224 12.12 -21.59 6.63
N VAL A 225 11.30 -20.68 6.10
CA VAL A 225 11.43 -20.17 4.71
C VAL A 225 12.13 -18.81 4.69
N GLY A 226 12.17 -18.11 5.82
CA GLY A 226 12.62 -16.73 5.90
C GLY A 226 11.48 -15.72 5.69
N PRO A 227 11.81 -14.43 5.56
CA PRO A 227 10.83 -13.38 5.37
C PRO A 227 10.20 -13.44 3.96
N ILE A 228 8.94 -13.90 3.87
CA ILE A 228 8.21 -14.07 2.61
C ILE A 228 7.50 -12.77 2.17
N THR A 229 7.23 -11.85 3.10
CA THR A 229 6.48 -10.61 2.81
C THR A 229 7.19 -9.70 1.79
N PRO A 230 8.51 -9.42 1.90
CA PRO A 230 9.20 -8.57 0.92
C PRO A 230 9.13 -9.09 -0.54
N PRO A 231 9.45 -10.36 -0.86
CA PRO A 231 9.36 -10.85 -2.23
C PRO A 231 7.92 -10.89 -2.77
N LEU A 232 6.93 -11.18 -1.91
CA LEU A 232 5.52 -11.08 -2.30
C LEU A 232 5.12 -9.64 -2.66
N PHE A 233 5.65 -8.65 -1.93
CA PHE A 233 5.46 -7.25 -2.26
C PHE A 233 6.09 -6.89 -3.62
N SER A 234 7.31 -7.37 -3.89
CA SER A 234 7.95 -7.18 -5.20
C SER A 234 7.14 -7.81 -6.34
N LEU A 235 6.61 -9.03 -6.13
CA LEU A 235 5.72 -9.69 -7.09
C LEU A 235 4.42 -8.91 -7.32
N TYR A 236 3.85 -8.35 -6.26
CA TYR A 236 2.68 -7.48 -6.35
C TYR A 236 2.95 -6.24 -7.23
N VAL A 237 4.06 -5.55 -7.00
CA VAL A 237 4.43 -4.35 -7.78
C VAL A 237 4.66 -4.74 -9.24
N ALA A 238 5.35 -5.85 -9.51
CA ALA A 238 5.56 -6.36 -10.86
C ALA A 238 4.22 -6.71 -11.55
N PHE A 239 3.30 -7.36 -10.83
CA PHE A 239 1.96 -7.67 -11.32
C PHE A 239 1.17 -6.40 -11.65
N CYS A 240 1.20 -5.40 -10.78
CA CYS A 240 0.55 -4.12 -11.02
C CYS A 240 1.12 -3.41 -12.26
N ALA A 241 2.45 -3.35 -12.40
CA ALA A 241 3.10 -2.76 -13.55
C ALA A 241 2.72 -3.47 -14.86
N MET A 242 2.73 -4.81 -14.85
CA MET A 242 2.27 -5.62 -16.00
C MET A 242 0.80 -5.33 -16.31
N LEU A 243 -0.06 -5.27 -15.30
CA LEU A 243 -1.48 -5.01 -15.48
C LEU A 243 -1.73 -3.64 -16.11
N PHE A 244 -1.04 -2.59 -15.64
CA PHE A 244 -1.11 -1.26 -16.26
C PHE A 244 -0.66 -1.31 -17.72
N ARG A 245 0.44 -1.99 -18.03
CA ARG A 245 0.97 -2.08 -19.40
C ARG A 245 0.02 -2.83 -20.34
N PHE A 246 -0.44 -4.02 -19.96
CA PHE A 246 -1.32 -4.83 -20.81
C PHE A 246 -2.69 -4.20 -21.00
N VAL A 247 -3.22 -3.56 -19.96
CA VAL A 247 -4.53 -2.92 -20.04
C VAL A 247 -4.44 -1.62 -20.82
N ALA A 248 -3.38 -0.82 -20.64
CA ALA A 248 -3.16 0.39 -21.42
C ALA A 248 -2.91 0.12 -22.92
N ALA A 249 -2.27 -1.00 -23.26
CA ALA A 249 -1.98 -1.40 -24.64
C ALA A 249 -3.20 -1.84 -25.46
N LYS A 250 -4.37 -2.06 -24.83
CA LYS A 250 -5.63 -2.42 -25.53
C LYS A 250 -6.47 -1.21 -25.96
N LYS A 251 -5.90 0.00 -25.95
CA LYS A 251 -6.48 1.21 -26.55
C LYS A 251 -6.03 1.35 -27.99
#